data_AF-A0A350I5I9-F1
#
_entry.id   AF-A0A350I5I9-F1
#
_cell.length_a   1.000
_cell.length_b   1.000
_cell.length_c   1.000
_cell.angle_alpha   90.00
_cell.angle_beta   90.00
_cell.angle_gamma   90.00
#
_symmetry.space_group_name_H-M   'P 1'
#
loop_
_entity.id
_entity.type
_entity.pdbx_description
1 polymer ?
#
loop_
_entity_poly.entity_id
_entity_poly.type
_entity_poly.pdbx_seq_one_letter_code
_entity_poly.pdbx_strand_id
1 'polypeptide(L)'
;MEINNKGLYILKDNDYVPYEIPQGKVILCGVPGAFTPGCTNRHLPGFAKNMDNIGPKVVFIGVNDPSVMHEWNVLHGHPDIDAVADPLAVFSKSINKDVDFGDYMGIRCKRYAILLEDGVFVKEYEDPFIEGVLGWYAE
;
A
#
# COMPACT_ATOMS: atom_id res chain seq x y z
N MET A 1 15.11 -6.26 7.69
CA MET A 1 13.98 -6.67 8.56
C MET A 1 13.06 -7.52 7.70
N GLU A 2 12.71 -8.73 8.16
CA GLU A 2 11.74 -9.58 7.49
C GLU A 2 10.33 -9.07 7.79
N ILE A 3 9.51 -8.91 6.76
CA ILE A 3 8.15 -8.38 6.93
C ILE A 3 7.21 -9.51 7.34
N ASN A 4 6.45 -9.30 8.42
CA ASN A 4 5.36 -10.20 8.79
C ASN A 4 4.09 -9.79 8.05
N ASN A 5 3.31 -10.75 7.55
CA ASN A 5 2.05 -10.49 6.84
C ASN A 5 0.83 -10.39 7.77
N LYS A 6 1.04 -10.34 9.10
CA LYS A 6 -0.05 -10.52 10.07
C LYS A 6 -1.00 -9.32 10.04
N GLY A 7 -2.30 -9.62 9.94
CA GLY A 7 -3.36 -8.60 9.96
C GLY A 7 -3.71 -8.02 8.60
N LEU A 8 -3.07 -8.50 7.53
CA LEU A 8 -3.39 -8.13 6.16
C LEU A 8 -4.51 -9.00 5.58
N TYR A 9 -5.48 -8.38 4.93
CA TYR A 9 -6.62 -9.02 4.30
C TYR A 9 -6.94 -8.39 2.95
N ILE A 10 -7.49 -9.17 2.03
CA ILE A 10 -7.98 -8.69 0.73
C ILE A 10 -9.37 -9.27 0.45
N LEU A 11 -10.22 -8.52 -0.26
CA LEU A 11 -11.49 -9.03 -0.78
C LEU A 11 -11.22 -9.84 -2.03
N LYS A 12 -11.53 -11.14 -2.00
CA LYS A 12 -11.38 -12.05 -3.13
C LYS A 12 -12.56 -13.02 -3.14
N ASP A 13 -13.17 -13.23 -4.31
CA ASP A 13 -14.29 -14.17 -4.48
C ASP A 13 -15.45 -13.93 -3.49
N ASN A 14 -15.74 -12.65 -3.20
CA ASN A 14 -16.73 -12.19 -2.21
C ASN A 14 -16.46 -12.60 -0.74
N ASP A 15 -15.22 -12.94 -0.41
CA ASP A 15 -14.80 -13.22 0.97
C ASP A 15 -13.55 -12.41 1.37
N TYR A 16 -13.36 -12.22 2.67
CA TYR A 16 -12.18 -11.58 3.24
C TYR A 16 -11.14 -12.64 3.57
N VAL A 17 -10.10 -12.73 2.75
CA VAL A 17 -9.05 -13.74 2.91
C VAL A 17 -7.77 -13.10 3.44
N PRO A 18 -6.97 -13.81 4.26
CA PRO A 18 -5.63 -13.36 4.62
C PRO A 18 -4.79 -13.08 3.37
N TYR A 19 -4.01 -12.01 3.41
CA TYR A 19 -3.13 -11.62 2.32
C TYR A 19 -1.67 -11.87 2.69
N GLU A 20 -0.92 -12.48 1.78
CA GLU A 20 0.53 -12.63 1.87
C GLU A 20 1.19 -11.76 0.81
N ILE A 21 2.15 -10.92 1.22
CA ILE A 21 2.94 -10.14 0.27
C ILE A 21 3.74 -11.13 -0.60
N PRO A 22 3.65 -11.03 -1.95
CA PRO A 22 4.30 -11.98 -2.84
C PRO A 22 5.83 -11.90 -2.75
N GLN A 23 6.49 -13.00 -3.11
CA GLN A 23 7.95 -13.06 -3.27
C GLN A 23 8.40 -12.27 -4.51
N GLY A 24 9.69 -11.99 -4.62
CA GLY A 24 10.29 -11.13 -5.63
C GLY A 24 10.29 -9.66 -5.24
N LYS A 25 10.37 -8.77 -6.24
CA LYS A 25 10.37 -7.32 -6.01
C LYS A 25 8.95 -6.82 -5.79
N VAL A 26 8.74 -6.15 -4.66
CA VAL A 26 7.45 -5.52 -4.33
C VAL A 26 7.68 -4.07 -3.90
N ILE A 27 6.92 -3.15 -4.49
CA ILE A 27 6.78 -1.79 -3.97
C ILE A 27 5.54 -1.76 -3.09
N LEU A 28 5.78 -1.61 -1.78
CA LEU A 28 4.76 -1.52 -0.76
C LEU A 28 4.48 -0.06 -0.43
N CYS A 29 3.25 0.38 -0.68
CA CYS A 29 2.80 1.74 -0.45
C CYS A 29 1.84 1.80 0.74
N GLY A 30 2.11 2.66 1.71
CA GLY A 30 1.19 2.96 2.80
C GLY A 30 0.31 4.18 2.49
N VAL A 31 -0.96 4.15 2.90
CA VAL A 31 -1.86 5.31 2.81
C VAL A 31 -2.63 5.59 4.11
N PRO A 32 -2.81 6.87 4.50
CA PRO A 32 -3.66 7.25 5.63
C PRO A 32 -5.11 6.77 5.53
N GLY A 33 -5.64 6.67 4.32
CA GLY A 33 -6.97 6.11 4.12
C GLY A 33 -7.42 6.19 2.67
N ALA A 34 -8.14 5.16 2.25
CA ALA A 34 -8.92 5.15 1.01
C ALA A 34 -9.88 6.35 0.97
N PHE A 35 -10.18 6.83 -0.24
CA PHE A 35 -11.08 7.97 -0.51
C PHE A 35 -10.67 9.33 0.08
N THR A 36 -9.53 9.45 0.76
CA THR A 36 -9.00 10.75 1.22
C THR A 36 -8.35 11.54 0.06
N PRO A 37 -8.36 12.89 0.06
CA PRO A 37 -7.97 13.68 -1.11
C PRO A 37 -6.56 13.40 -1.64
N GLY A 38 -5.54 13.36 -0.78
CA GLY A 38 -4.16 13.12 -1.22
C GLY A 38 -3.91 11.71 -1.75
N CYS A 39 -4.62 10.71 -1.20
CA CYS A 39 -4.50 9.33 -1.65
C CYS A 39 -5.21 9.11 -2.99
N THR A 40 -6.39 9.70 -3.14
CA THR A 40 -7.31 9.45 -4.27
C THR A 40 -7.02 10.32 -5.47
N ASN A 41 -6.49 11.53 -5.28
CA ASN A 41 -6.24 12.45 -6.40
C ASN A 41 -4.82 12.32 -6.96
N ARG A 42 -3.87 11.76 -6.19
CA ARG A 42 -2.45 11.72 -6.58
C ARG A 42 -1.78 10.36 -6.36
N HIS A 43 -1.81 9.82 -5.14
CA HIS A 43 -0.95 8.67 -4.80
C HIS A 43 -1.27 7.42 -5.62
N LEU A 44 -2.43 6.80 -5.39
CA LEU A 44 -2.82 5.58 -6.11
C LEU A 44 -2.93 5.81 -7.64
N PRO A 45 -3.59 6.88 -8.14
CA PRO A 45 -3.68 7.10 -9.58
C PRO A 45 -2.33 7.33 -10.27
N GLY A 46 -1.34 7.89 -9.56
CA GLY A 46 0.01 8.08 -10.08
C GLY A 46 0.67 6.75 -10.40
N PHE A 47 0.57 5.77 -9.50
CA PHE A 47 1.04 4.41 -9.74
C PHE A 47 0.22 3.72 -10.83
N ALA A 48 -1.11 3.82 -10.76
CA ALA A 48 -2.01 3.19 -11.73
C ALA A 48 -1.70 3.59 -13.19
N LYS A 49 -1.44 4.88 -13.43
CA LYS A 49 -1.10 5.41 -14.76
C LYS A 49 0.29 4.99 -15.27
N ASN A 50 1.14 4.47 -14.40
CA ASN A 50 2.54 4.13 -14.70
C ASN A 50 2.86 2.66 -14.44
N MET A 51 1.86 1.79 -14.30
CA MET A 51 2.06 0.37 -13.97
C MET A 51 3.01 -0.32 -14.96
N ASP A 52 2.91 0.01 -16.26
CA ASP A 52 3.78 -0.53 -17.30
C ASP A 52 5.27 -0.18 -17.12
N ASN A 53 5.58 0.89 -16.38
CA ASN A 53 6.94 1.39 -16.16
C ASN A 53 7.54 0.95 -14.82
N ILE A 54 6.72 0.45 -13.88
CA ILE A 54 7.17 0.23 -12.50
C ILE A 54 8.06 -1.01 -12.41
N GLY A 55 7.65 -2.14 -13.01
CA GLY A 55 8.39 -3.41 -13.02
C GLY A 55 8.01 -4.36 -11.86
N PRO A 56 8.31 -4.05 -10.58
CA PRO A 56 7.87 -4.79 -9.41
C PRO A 56 6.35 -4.84 -9.27
N LYS A 57 5.86 -5.80 -8.47
CA LYS A 57 4.46 -5.81 -8.00
C LYS A 57 4.22 -4.59 -7.11
N VAL A 58 3.06 -3.96 -7.25
CA VAL A 58 2.66 -2.82 -6.42
C VAL A 58 1.54 -3.23 -5.49
N VAL A 59 1.69 -2.90 -4.21
CA VAL A 59 0.72 -3.20 -3.14
C VAL A 59 0.44 -1.93 -2.35
N PHE A 60 -0.82 -1.54 -2.23
CA PHE A 60 -1.26 -0.43 -1.39
C PHE A 60 -1.90 -0.95 -0.10
N ILE A 61 -1.40 -0.53 1.06
CA ILE A 61 -1.93 -0.88 2.38
C ILE A 61 -2.60 0.32 3.01
N GLY A 62 -3.81 0.12 3.55
CA GLY A 62 -4.54 1.11 4.33
C GLY A 62 -5.22 0.52 5.55
N VAL A 63 -5.35 1.33 6.62
CA VAL A 63 -6.17 0.99 7.79
C VAL A 63 -7.63 1.32 7.47
N ASN A 64 -8.18 0.47 6.62
CA ASN A 64 -9.56 0.41 6.15
C ASN A 64 -9.95 -1.09 6.11
N ASP A 65 -11.23 -1.40 5.98
CA ASP A 65 -11.68 -2.78 5.75
C ASP A 65 -11.42 -3.23 4.29
N PRO A 66 -11.43 -4.56 4.00
CA PRO A 66 -11.12 -5.07 2.66
C PRO A 66 -12.06 -4.60 1.56
N SER A 67 -13.36 -4.42 1.86
CA SER A 67 -14.34 -3.94 0.88
C SER A 67 -14.03 -2.51 0.44
N VAL A 68 -13.72 -1.64 1.40
CA VAL A 68 -13.34 -0.25 1.11
C VAL A 68 -12.04 -0.17 0.30
N MET A 69 -11.02 -0.96 0.66
CA MET A 69 -9.77 -0.97 -0.10
C MET A 69 -9.96 -1.50 -1.52
N HIS A 70 -10.76 -2.55 -1.69
CA HIS A 70 -11.08 -3.11 -3.00
C HIS A 70 -11.78 -2.09 -3.91
N GLU A 71 -12.90 -1.51 -3.46
CA GLU A 71 -13.67 -0.57 -4.27
C GLU A 71 -12.86 0.69 -4.60
N TRP A 72 -12.02 1.15 -3.67
CA TRP A 72 -11.12 2.27 -3.91
C TRP A 72 -10.14 1.99 -5.05
N ASN A 73 -9.63 0.76 -5.17
CA ASN A 73 -8.76 0.36 -6.27
C ASN A 73 -9.51 0.20 -7.59
N VAL A 74 -10.73 -0.34 -7.56
CA VAL A 74 -11.59 -0.44 -8.74
C VAL A 74 -11.86 0.93 -9.36
N LEU A 75 -12.11 1.94 -8.51
CA LEU A 75 -12.47 3.29 -8.97
C LEU A 75 -11.26 4.17 -9.36
N HIS A 76 -10.12 3.99 -8.71
CA HIS A 76 -8.99 4.95 -8.81
C HIS A 76 -7.63 4.33 -9.09
N GLY A 77 -7.54 3.00 -9.09
CA GLY A 77 -6.31 2.24 -9.20
C GLY A 77 -6.17 1.51 -10.53
N HIS A 78 -5.58 0.31 -10.46
CA HIS A 78 -5.30 -0.54 -11.61
C HIS A 78 -5.50 -2.02 -11.23
N PRO A 79 -5.97 -2.89 -12.13
CA PRO A 79 -6.16 -4.32 -11.83
C PRO A 79 -4.88 -5.04 -11.37
N ASP A 80 -3.70 -4.56 -11.78
CA ASP A 80 -2.41 -5.15 -11.35
C ASP A 80 -1.91 -4.63 -9.99
N ILE A 81 -2.60 -3.67 -9.36
CA ILE A 81 -2.31 -3.19 -8.01
C ILE A 81 -3.16 -3.97 -7.01
N ASP A 82 -2.53 -4.51 -5.96
CA ASP A 82 -3.27 -5.08 -4.84
C ASP A 82 -3.54 -4.00 -3.79
N ALA A 83 -4.82 -3.68 -3.57
CA ALA A 83 -5.23 -2.81 -2.48
C ALA A 83 -5.66 -3.65 -1.27
N VAL A 84 -4.79 -3.66 -0.27
CA VAL A 84 -4.82 -4.57 0.88
C VAL A 84 -5.23 -3.81 2.14
N ALA A 85 -6.12 -4.42 2.90
CA ALA A 85 -6.58 -3.89 4.17
C ALA A 85 -5.68 -4.34 5.32
N ASP A 86 -5.39 -3.42 6.23
CA ASP A 86 -4.85 -3.66 7.57
C ASP A 86 -5.86 -3.15 8.62
N PRO A 87 -7.01 -3.82 8.80
CA PRO A 87 -8.19 -3.22 9.45
C PRO A 87 -7.94 -2.79 10.90
N LEU A 88 -6.97 -3.41 11.57
CA LEU A 88 -6.64 -3.20 12.97
C LEU A 88 -5.27 -2.54 13.18
N ALA A 89 -4.65 -2.04 12.11
CA ALA A 89 -3.30 -1.47 12.11
C ALA A 89 -2.22 -2.43 12.65
N VAL A 90 -2.43 -3.75 12.59
CA VAL A 90 -1.52 -4.77 13.16
C VAL A 90 -0.23 -4.77 12.37
N PHE A 91 -0.34 -4.78 11.04
CA PHE A 91 0.81 -4.75 10.15
C PHE A 91 1.54 -3.41 10.28
N SER A 92 0.79 -2.31 10.17
CA SER A 92 1.34 -0.95 10.20
C SER A 92 2.11 -0.67 11.50
N LYS A 93 1.59 -1.12 12.65
CA LYS A 93 2.29 -1.06 13.95
C LYS A 93 3.57 -1.88 13.96
N SER A 94 3.54 -3.08 13.39
CA SER A 94 4.69 -3.98 13.40
C SER A 94 5.91 -3.42 12.65
N ILE A 95 5.69 -2.52 11.69
CA ILE A 95 6.73 -1.84 10.92
C ILE A 95 6.92 -0.36 11.33
N ASN A 96 6.34 0.07 12.45
CA ASN A 96 6.37 1.45 12.96
C ASN A 96 5.86 2.51 11.96
N LYS A 97 4.92 2.11 11.10
CA LYS A 97 4.24 2.98 10.12
C LYS A 97 2.81 3.32 10.53
N ASP A 98 2.38 2.98 11.74
CA ASP A 98 1.15 3.54 12.27
C ASP A 98 1.33 5.01 12.72
N VAL A 99 0.22 5.73 12.76
CA VAL A 99 0.13 7.11 13.24
C VAL A 99 -1.30 7.39 13.71
N ASP A 100 -1.44 8.10 14.83
CA ASP A 100 -2.73 8.57 15.31
C ASP A 100 -3.07 9.93 14.70
N PHE A 101 -4.13 9.99 13.91
CA PHE A 101 -4.67 11.23 13.35
C PHE A 101 -5.71 11.90 14.27
N GLY A 102 -5.89 11.41 15.50
CA GLY A 102 -6.81 11.99 16.48
C GLY A 102 -8.28 11.75 16.12
N ASP A 103 -9.16 12.61 16.61
CA ASP A 103 -10.60 12.33 16.70
C ASP A 103 -11.34 12.16 15.36
N TYR A 104 -10.75 12.57 14.23
CA TYR A 104 -11.41 12.49 12.93
C TYR A 104 -11.08 11.23 12.12
N MET A 105 -9.95 10.57 12.39
CA MET A 105 -9.51 9.39 11.64
C MET A 105 -8.96 8.25 12.50
N GLY A 106 -8.58 8.53 13.75
CA GLY A 106 -7.95 7.57 14.66
C GLY A 106 -6.59 7.08 14.16
N ILE A 107 -6.23 5.87 14.59
CA ILE A 107 -5.00 5.20 14.17
C ILE A 107 -5.09 4.78 12.70
N ARG A 108 -4.10 5.19 11.90
CA ARG A 108 -3.96 4.87 10.48
C ARG A 108 -2.52 4.51 10.12
N CYS A 109 -2.30 4.22 8.84
CA CYS A 109 -0.99 4.05 8.25
C CYS A 109 -0.41 5.39 7.78
N LYS A 110 0.88 5.64 8.00
CA LYS A 110 1.63 6.74 7.39
C LYS A 110 1.68 6.55 5.88
N ARG A 111 1.87 7.65 5.15
CA ARG A 111 2.22 7.55 3.73
C ARG A 111 3.69 7.14 3.60
N TYR A 112 3.96 6.12 2.80
CA TYR A 112 5.31 5.68 2.46
C TYR A 112 5.29 4.91 1.14
N ALA A 113 6.47 4.71 0.55
CA ALA A 113 6.74 3.66 -0.43
C ALA A 113 8.03 2.95 -0.01
N ILE A 114 8.01 1.63 0.00
CA ILE A 114 9.13 0.77 0.42
C ILE A 114 9.36 -0.28 -0.66
N LEU A 115 10.62 -0.51 -1.02
CA LEU A 115 11.01 -1.65 -1.84
C LEU A 115 11.32 -2.86 -0.94
N LEU A 116 10.68 -3.97 -1.26
CA LEU A 116 10.97 -5.29 -0.71
C LEU A 116 11.55 -6.18 -1.80
N GLU A 117 12.47 -7.07 -1.42
CA GLU A 117 12.94 -8.19 -2.23
C GLU A 117 12.80 -9.46 -1.41
N ASP A 118 11.97 -10.40 -1.88
CA ASP A 118 11.69 -11.68 -1.22
C ASP A 118 11.27 -11.52 0.25
N GLY A 119 10.36 -10.57 0.50
CA GLY A 119 9.84 -10.26 1.85
C GLY A 119 10.82 -9.52 2.76
N VAL A 120 12.02 -9.19 2.27
CA VAL A 120 13.04 -8.45 3.02
C VAL A 120 13.00 -6.97 2.66
N PHE A 121 12.98 -6.10 3.68
CA PHE A 121 13.13 -4.66 3.49
C PHE A 121 14.46 -4.33 2.81
N VAL A 122 14.41 -3.62 1.68
CA VAL A 122 15.59 -3.11 0.97
C VAL A 122 15.76 -1.61 1.21
N LYS A 123 14.73 -0.81 0.95
CA LYS A 123 14.78 0.64 1.16
C LYS A 123 13.39 1.27 1.30
N GLU A 124 13.38 2.48 1.81
CA GLU A 124 12.23 3.40 1.78
C GLU A 124 12.55 4.55 0.82
N TYR A 125 11.59 4.93 -0.01
CA TYR A 125 11.73 6.07 -0.93
C TYR A 125 11.45 7.38 -0.18
N GLU A 126 12.29 8.40 -0.40
CA GLU A 126 12.13 9.72 0.22
C GLU A 126 10.84 10.40 -0.25
N ASP A 127 10.60 10.39 -1.57
CA ASP A 127 9.31 10.76 -2.15
C ASP A 127 8.50 9.47 -2.36
N PRO A 128 7.39 9.25 -1.61
CA PRO A 128 6.59 8.04 -1.72
C PRO A 128 5.68 8.04 -2.96
N PHE A 129 5.61 9.13 -3.71
CA PHE A 129 4.82 9.20 -4.94
C PHE A 129 5.56 8.54 -6.12
N ILE A 130 4.84 8.35 -7.22
CA ILE A 130 5.37 7.65 -8.40
C ILE A 130 6.63 8.32 -8.96
N GLU A 131 6.73 9.65 -8.86
CA GLU A 131 7.89 10.40 -9.32
C GLU A 131 9.17 9.99 -8.57
N GLY A 132 9.09 9.82 -7.24
CA GLY A 132 10.20 9.34 -6.41
C GLY A 132 10.57 7.89 -6.66
N VAL A 133 9.57 7.04 -6.95
CA VAL A 133 9.80 5.63 -7.26
C VAL A 133 10.49 5.45 -8.62
N LEU A 134 10.02 6.16 -9.65
CA LEU A 134 10.57 6.06 -11.01
C LEU A 134 11.89 6.81 -11.17
N GLY A 135 12.06 7.95 -10.49
CA GLY A 135 13.29 8.76 -10.56
C GLY A 135 14.55 7.98 -10.18
N TRP A 136 14.40 6.88 -9.44
CA TRP A 136 15.51 6.00 -9.10
C TRP A 136 15.98 5.08 -10.24
N TYR A 137 15.10 4.65 -11.16
CA TYR A 137 15.53 3.82 -12.30
C TYR A 137 16.32 4.60 -13.36
N ALA A 138 16.42 5.92 -13.20
CA ALA A 138 17.12 6.83 -14.11
C ALA A 138 18.59 7.07 -13.73
N GLU A 139 19.08 6.45 -12.64
CA GLU A 139 20.47 6.42 -12.21
C GLU A 139 21.07 5.01 -12.33
#